data_AF-A0A2M8EIH6-F1
#
_entry.id   AF-A0A2M8EIH6-F1
#
_cell.length_a   1.000
_cell.length_b   1.000
_cell.length_c   1.000
_cell.angle_alpha   90.00
_cell.angle_beta   90.00
_cell.angle_gamma   90.00
#
_symmetry.space_group_name_H-M   'P 1'
#
loop_
_entity.id
_entity.type
_entity.pdbx_description
1 polymer ?
#
loop_
_entity_poly.entity_id
_entity_poly.type
_entity_poly.pdbx_seq_one_letter_code
_entity_poly.pdbx_strand_id
1 'polypeptide(L)'
;FCSSCNRARLSTEGQLYLCLFAEKGYDLRSLVRGQASDADLQSAVAHIWQGRTDNYSEQRSSLPADQSAPVKRVEMSYIGG
;
A
#
# COMPACT_ATOMS: atom_id res chain seq x y z
N PHE A 1 -1.53 5.62 -15.41
CA PHE A 1 -0.89 6.29 -14.27
C PHE A 1 -0.42 5.33 -13.19
N CYS A 2 -1.06 4.15 -13.01
CA CYS A 2 -0.54 3.11 -12.12
C CYS A 2 0.88 2.67 -12.53
N SER A 3 1.11 2.50 -13.84
CA SER A 3 2.43 2.19 -14.42
C SER A 3 3.59 3.11 -13.99
N SER A 4 3.31 4.37 -13.65
CA SER A 4 4.31 5.35 -13.20
C SER A 4 4.13 5.75 -11.73
N CYS A 5 3.28 5.05 -10.99
CA CYS A 5 2.96 5.39 -9.61
C CYS A 5 4.09 4.98 -8.67
N ASN A 6 4.76 5.94 -8.06
CA ASN A 6 5.86 5.77 -7.10
C ASN A 6 5.46 6.11 -5.66
N ARG A 7 4.16 6.10 -5.35
CA ARG A 7 3.62 6.54 -4.06
C ARG A 7 3.51 5.37 -3.07
N ALA A 8 4.05 5.58 -1.87
CA ALA A 8 3.71 4.83 -0.66
C ALA A 8 2.95 5.76 0.31
N ARG A 9 2.11 5.20 1.18
CA ARG A 9 1.39 5.95 2.21
C ARG A 9 1.51 5.26 3.56
N LEU A 10 1.55 6.05 4.63
CA LEU A 10 1.59 5.56 6.01
C LEU A 10 0.32 6.01 6.72
N SER A 11 -0.39 5.09 7.37
CA SER A 11 -1.56 5.43 8.18
C SER A 11 -1.18 6.02 9.54
N THR A 12 -2.15 6.57 10.24
CA THR A 12 -1.99 7.11 11.61
C THR A 12 -1.58 6.07 12.65
N GLU A 13 -1.84 4.80 12.38
CA GLU A 13 -1.51 3.64 13.20
C GLU A 13 -0.13 3.06 12.86
N GLY A 14 0.52 3.59 11.82
CA GLY A 14 1.84 3.18 11.35
C GLY A 14 1.81 1.94 10.44
N GLN A 15 0.73 1.79 9.67
CA GLN A 15 0.61 0.77 8.62
C GLN A 15 1.05 1.36 7.27
N LEU A 16 1.96 0.70 6.56
CA LEU A 16 2.40 1.07 5.21
C LEU A 16 1.44 0.51 4.17
N TYR A 17 0.95 1.36 3.27
CA TYR A 17 0.08 1.00 2.14
C TYR A 17 0.75 1.38 0.82
N LEU A 18 0.66 0.48 -0.16
CA LEU A 18 1.28 0.62 -1.47
C LEU A 18 0.32 1.09 -2.57
N CYS A 19 -0.96 1.22 -2.22
CA CYS A 19 -2.03 1.71 -3.09
C CYS A 19 -3.10 2.44 -2.29
N LEU A 20 -3.76 3.41 -2.92
CA LEU A 20 -4.96 4.05 -2.37
C LEU A 20 -6.14 3.08 -2.21
N PHE A 21 -6.10 1.94 -2.89
CA PHE A 21 -7.17 0.95 -2.93
C PHE A 21 -6.74 -0.39 -2.31
N ALA A 22 -5.64 -0.40 -1.55
CA ALA A 22 -5.13 -1.62 -0.93
C ALA A 22 -6.10 -2.16 0.14
N GLU A 23 -6.16 -3.49 0.25
CA GLU A 23 -6.96 -4.20 1.25
C GLU A 23 -6.32 -4.21 2.64
N LYS A 24 -4.99 -4.26 2.70
CA LYS A 24 -4.20 -4.46 3.92
C LYS A 24 -2.94 -3.61 3.87
N GLY A 25 -2.47 -3.21 5.05
CA GLY A 25 -1.20 -2.53 5.24
C GLY A 25 -0.15 -3.43 5.88
N TYR A 26 1.11 -2.99 5.85
CA TYR A 26 2.22 -3.63 6.53
C TYR A 26 2.54 -2.91 7.84
N ASP A 27 2.66 -3.64 8.94
CA ASP A 27 2.91 -3.06 10.26
C ASP A 27 4.36 -2.60 10.43
N LEU A 28 4.64 -1.35 10.03
CA LEU A 28 5.95 -0.73 10.26
C LEU A 28 6.10 -0.25 11.70
N ARG A 29 5.00 0.10 12.38
CA ARG A 29 5.02 0.57 13.77
C ARG A 29 5.66 -0.46 14.69
N SER A 30 5.33 -1.74 14.53
CA SER A 30 5.93 -2.81 15.35
C SER A 30 7.44 -2.93 15.14
N LEU A 31 7.95 -2.75 13.92
CA LEU A 31 9.39 -2.73 13.65
C LEU A 31 10.08 -1.56 14.36
N VAL A 32 9.53 -0.35 14.21
CA VAL A 32 10.09 0.87 14.84
C VAL A 32 10.06 0.76 16.37
N ARG A 33 8.94 0.32 16.94
CA ARG A 33 8.80 0.15 18.40
C ARG A 33 9.61 -1.04 18.94
N GLY A 34 9.92 -2.02 18.09
CA GLY A 34 10.82 -3.14 18.38
C GLY A 34 12.30 -2.77 18.34
N GLN A 35 12.65 -1.49 18.22
CA GLN A 35 14.03 -1.00 18.14
C GLN A 35 14.82 -1.59 16.96
N ALA A 36 14.14 -1.84 15.82
CA ALA A 36 14.81 -2.18 14.57
C ALA A 36 15.83 -1.09 14.19
N SER A 37 16.98 -1.48 13.68
CA SER A 37 17.97 -0.53 13.18
C SER A 37 17.48 0.14 11.89
N ASP A 38 18.09 1.25 11.50
CA ASP A 38 17.81 1.90 10.21
C ASP A 38 18.02 0.94 9.03
N ALA A 39 19.02 0.06 9.12
CA ALA A 39 19.29 -0.96 8.10
C ALA A 39 18.16 -2.00 8.02
N ASP A 40 17.60 -2.41 9.17
CA ASP A 40 16.47 -3.35 9.22
C ASP A 40 15.21 -2.70 8.63
N LEU A 41 14.94 -1.44 8.99
CA LEU A 41 13.82 -0.67 8.44
C LEU A 41 13.95 -0.48 6.92
N GLN A 42 15.15 -0.12 6.45
CA GLN A 42 15.43 0.01 5.02
C GLN A 42 15.21 -1.31 4.28
N SER A 43 15.72 -2.42 4.82
CA SER A 43 15.54 -3.76 4.25
C SER A 43 14.06 -4.15 4.18
N ALA A 44 13.30 -3.93 5.27
CA ALA A 44 11.88 -4.24 5.32
C ALA A 44 11.08 -3.43 4.29
N VAL A 45 11.31 -2.11 4.20
CA VAL A 45 10.62 -1.24 3.23
C VAL A 45 11.00 -1.63 1.80
N ALA A 46 12.28 -1.91 1.52
CA ALA A 46 12.74 -2.35 0.20
C ALA A 46 12.08 -3.67 -0.21
N HIS A 47 12.03 -4.65 0.69
CA HIS A 47 11.41 -5.94 0.43
C HIS A 47 9.91 -5.80 0.14
N ILE A 48 9.19 -5.02 0.96
CA ILE A 48 7.77 -4.74 0.75
C ILE A 48 7.55 -4.05 -0.62
N TRP A 49 8.39 -3.07 -0.96
CA TRP A 49 8.26 -2.32 -2.20
C TRP A 49 8.57 -3.15 -3.45
N GLN A 50 9.57 -4.02 -3.39
CA GLN A 50 9.94 -4.91 -4.50
C GLN A 50 8.83 -5.91 -4.83
N GLY A 51 8.06 -6.35 -3.82
CA GLY A 51 6.91 -7.22 -4.00
C GLY A 51 5.63 -6.51 -4.47
N ARG A 52 5.67 -5.20 -4.71
CA ARG A 52 4.50 -4.40 -5.06
C ARG A 52 3.95 -4.78 -6.43
N THR A 53 2.68 -5.18 -6.47
CA THR A 53 1.95 -5.46 -7.71
C THR A 53 0.69 -4.60 -7.87
N ASP A 54 0.50 -3.60 -7.00
CA ASP A 54 -0.70 -2.76 -6.99
C ASP A 54 -0.85 -1.89 -8.24
N ASN A 55 -1.88 -2.17 -9.03
CA ASN A 55 -2.26 -1.41 -10.21
C ASN A 55 -3.80 -1.29 -10.34
N TYR A 56 -4.49 -1.12 -9.21
CA TYR A 56 -5.97 -1.14 -9.11
C TYR A 56 -6.70 -0.34 -10.19
N SER A 57 -6.34 0.94 -10.41
CA SER A 57 -7.06 1.76 -11.38
C SER A 57 -6.86 1.28 -12.81
N GLU A 58 -5.70 0.70 -13.12
CA GLU A 58 -5.42 0.10 -14.43
C GLU A 58 -6.21 -1.19 -14.63
N GLN A 59 -6.23 -2.08 -13.62
CA GLN A 59 -7.03 -3.30 -13.64
C GLN A 59 -8.52 -2.99 -13.81
N ARG A 60 -9.04 -2.04 -13.03
CA ARG A 60 -10.45 -1.62 -13.12
C ARG A 60 -10.80 -1.06 -14.50
N SER A 61 -9.89 -0.28 -15.11
CA SER A 61 -10.10 0.26 -16.45
C SER A 61 -10.04 -0.80 -17.55
N SER A 62 -9.38 -1.93 -17.32
CA SER A 62 -9.32 -3.04 -18.29
C SER A 62 -10.56 -3.95 -18.28
N LEU A 63 -11.40 -3.86 -17.24
CA LEU A 63 -12.61 -4.69 -17.10
C LEU A 63 -13.85 -3.98 -17.68
N PRO A 64 -14.82 -4.74 -18.25
CA PRO A 64 -16.13 -4.21 -18.60
C PRO A 64 -16.83 -3.62 -17.37
N ALA A 65 -17.59 -2.53 -17.54
CA ALA A 65 -18.23 -1.79 -16.44
C ALA A 65 -19.07 -2.70 -15.51
N ASP A 66 -19.73 -3.71 -16.08
CA ASP A 66 -20.62 -4.65 -15.38
C ASP A 66 -19.89 -5.77 -14.62
N GLN A 67 -18.57 -5.88 -14.78
CA GLN A 67 -17.75 -6.93 -14.14
C GLN A 67 -16.78 -6.37 -13.08
N SER A 68 -16.89 -5.08 -12.75
CA SER A 68 -16.08 -4.46 -11.71
C SER A 68 -16.67 -4.70 -10.32
N ALA A 69 -16.34 -5.86 -9.72
CA ALA A 69 -16.74 -6.17 -8.35
C ALA A 69 -16.10 -5.17 -7.36
N PRO A 70 -16.84 -4.72 -6.33
CA PRO A 70 -16.28 -3.86 -5.29
C PRO A 70 -15.24 -4.65 -4.47
N VAL A 71 -13.99 -4.19 -4.52
CA VAL A 71 -12.91 -4.70 -3.68
C VAL A 71 -12.98 -4.00 -2.33
N LYS A 72 -12.85 -4.76 -1.23
CA LYS A 72 -12.74 -4.17 0.11
C LYS A 72 -11.46 -3.33 0.13
N ARG A 73 -11.52 -2.08 0.57
CA ARG A 73 -10.36 -1.18 0.49
C ARG A 73 -10.25 -0.32 1.71
N VAL A 74 -9.04 0.11 2.00
CA VAL A 74 -8.78 1.13 3.02
C VAL A 74 -9.45 2.44 2.64
N GLU A 75 -9.97 3.15 3.63
CA GLU A 75 -10.53 4.49 3.43
C GLU A 75 -9.40 5.50 3.20
N MET A 76 -9.56 6.38 2.22
CA MET A 76 -8.48 7.33 1.87
C MET A 76 -8.17 8.30 3.03
N SER A 77 -9.16 8.64 3.85
CA SER A 77 -8.97 9.45 5.06
C SER A 77 -8.05 8.79 6.09
N TYR A 78 -8.02 7.46 6.14
CA TYR A 78 -7.19 6.67 7.07
C TYR A 78 -5.70 6.68 6.68
N ILE A 79 -5.39 6.84 5.39
CA ILE A 79 -4.02 6.84 4.85
C ILE A 79 -3.57 8.23 4.40
N GLY A 80 -4.09 9.27 5.05
CA GLY A 80 -3.66 10.65 4.87
C GLY A 80 -3.97 11.23 3.48
N GLY A 81 -5.19 10.97 2.98
CA GLY A 81 -5.84 11.60 1.81
C GLY A 81 -5.00 12.54 0.98
#